data_AF-A0A7S1NIC8-F1
#
_entry.id   AF-A0A7S1NIC8-F1
#
_cell.length_a   1.000
_cell.length_b   1.000
_cell.length_c   1.000
_cell.angle_alpha   90.00
_cell.angle_beta   90.00
_cell.angle_gamma   90.00
#
_symmetry.space_group_name_H-M   'P 1'
#
loop_
_entity.id
_entity.type
_entity.pdbx_description
1 polymer ?
#
loop_
_entity_poly.entity_id
_entity_poly.type
_entity_poly.pdbx_seq_one_letter_code
_entity_poly.pdbx_strand_id
1 'polypeptide(L)'
;PHHMAHAAHGFYNSPFQKALVIAADGGGDDLPFNVYVADKSKGIKTENNTNLNLGKSYMMAALALPEIRGHGIPDCQKKRPLCASLPASLMAFSSFGIPTSQHRQLLSKLFRYTASENENVTLYKEDVGEQVLRLQLDGQEQKDFA
;
A
#
# COMPACT_ATOMS: atom_id res chain seq x y z
N PRO A 1 -15.08 16.42 -2.81
CA PRO A 1 -14.51 15.04 -2.87
C PRO A 1 -13.15 14.99 -2.16
N HIS A 2 -12.95 13.96 -1.34
CA HIS A 2 -11.78 13.70 -0.52
C HIS A 2 -10.50 13.67 -1.35
N HIS A 3 -10.42 12.87 -2.42
CA HIS A 3 -9.20 12.80 -3.22
C HIS A 3 -8.95 14.05 -4.08
N MET A 4 -10.00 14.79 -4.45
CA MET A 4 -9.84 16.11 -5.08
C MET A 4 -9.19 17.12 -4.13
N ALA A 5 -9.48 17.06 -2.82
CA ALA A 5 -8.83 17.92 -1.83
C ALA A 5 -7.33 17.59 -1.70
N HIS A 6 -6.96 16.29 -1.68
CA HIS A 6 -5.56 15.86 -1.74
C HIS A 6 -4.85 16.36 -3.00
N ALA A 7 -5.48 16.18 -4.16
CA ALA A 7 -4.93 16.63 -5.44
C ALA A 7 -4.76 18.16 -5.48
N ALA A 8 -5.75 18.92 -4.99
CA ALA A 8 -5.68 20.37 -4.91
C ALA A 8 -4.57 20.84 -3.96
N HIS A 9 -4.47 20.25 -2.78
CA HIS A 9 -3.41 20.56 -1.83
C HIS A 9 -2.03 20.32 -2.43
N GLY A 10 -1.80 19.18 -3.08
CA GLY A 10 -0.53 18.90 -3.74
C GLY A 10 -0.23 19.84 -4.91
N PHE A 11 -1.21 20.07 -5.78
CA PHE A 11 -1.02 20.87 -7.00
C PHE A 11 -0.81 22.36 -6.72
N TYR A 12 -1.69 22.99 -5.93
CA TYR A 12 -1.63 24.44 -5.73
C TYR A 12 -0.42 24.87 -4.88
N ASN A 13 0.08 24.00 -4.01
CA ASN A 13 1.32 24.24 -3.26
C ASN A 13 2.59 23.87 -4.06
N SER A 14 2.46 23.25 -5.23
CA SER A 14 3.60 22.93 -6.09
C SER A 14 4.01 24.12 -6.97
N PRO A 15 5.27 24.15 -7.46
CA PRO A 15 5.72 25.16 -8.42
C PRO A 15 5.15 24.94 -9.84
N PHE A 16 4.43 23.84 -10.10
CA PHE A 16 3.96 23.51 -11.45
C PHE A 16 2.80 24.40 -11.88
N GLN A 17 2.83 24.87 -13.12
CA GLN A 17 1.71 25.59 -13.75
C GLN A 17 0.66 24.62 -14.30
N LYS A 18 1.11 23.46 -14.79
CA LYS A 18 0.30 22.34 -15.29
C LYS A 18 0.91 21.04 -14.80
N ALA A 19 0.09 20.06 -14.44
CA ALA A 19 0.57 18.77 -13.96
C ALA A 19 -0.44 17.66 -14.26
N LEU A 20 0.09 16.44 -14.46
CA LEU A 20 -0.67 15.22 -14.23
C LEU A 20 -0.56 14.91 -12.74
N VAL A 21 -1.69 14.88 -12.03
CA VAL A 21 -1.74 14.63 -10.59
C VAL A 21 -2.28 13.24 -10.35
N ILE A 22 -1.54 12.45 -9.58
CA ILE A 22 -1.97 11.11 -9.16
C ILE A 22 -2.24 11.17 -7.65
N ALA A 23 -3.48 10.89 -7.26
CA ALA A 23 -3.85 10.69 -5.86
C ALA A 23 -4.10 9.20 -5.62
N ALA A 24 -3.23 8.58 -4.82
CA ALA A 24 -3.37 7.20 -4.39
C ALA A 24 -3.48 7.16 -2.86
N ASP A 25 -4.66 6.79 -2.37
CA ASP A 25 -4.98 6.76 -0.93
C ASP A 25 -5.54 5.38 -0.53
N GLY A 26 -5.69 5.15 0.77
CA GLY A 26 -6.29 3.94 1.34
C GLY A 26 -7.82 3.97 1.38
N GLY A 27 -8.45 5.15 1.32
CA GLY A 27 -9.90 5.31 1.33
C GLY A 27 -10.36 6.77 1.27
N GLY A 28 -11.64 6.99 0.94
CA GLY A 28 -12.27 8.30 0.76
C GLY A 28 -13.74 8.17 0.40
N ASP A 29 -14.38 9.27 -0.03
CA ASP A 29 -15.76 9.28 -0.55
C ASP A 29 -15.84 8.98 -2.06
N ASP A 30 -14.70 8.93 -2.75
CA ASP A 30 -14.51 8.49 -4.14
C ASP A 30 -13.52 7.30 -4.25
N LEU A 31 -13.30 6.78 -5.46
CA LEU A 31 -12.41 5.63 -5.70
C LEU A 31 -10.97 5.92 -5.22
N PRO A 32 -10.20 4.92 -4.74
CA PRO A 32 -8.93 5.12 -4.03
C PRO A 32 -7.75 5.57 -4.92
N PHE A 33 -7.85 5.42 -6.25
CA PHE A 33 -6.81 5.83 -7.19
C PHE A 33 -7.39 6.76 -8.25
N ASN A 34 -6.97 8.02 -8.23
CA ASN A 34 -7.46 9.06 -9.12
C ASN A 34 -6.32 9.71 -9.89
N VAL A 35 -6.61 10.02 -11.15
CA VAL A 35 -5.73 10.74 -12.06
C VAL A 35 -6.44 12.02 -12.47
N TYR A 36 -5.76 13.15 -12.31
CA TYR A 36 -6.26 14.46 -12.67
C TYR A 36 -5.32 15.16 -13.64
N VAL A 37 -5.88 15.97 -14.54
CA VAL A 37 -5.14 16.97 -15.30
C VAL A 37 -5.39 18.32 -14.62
N ALA A 38 -4.31 18.95 -14.17
CA ALA A 38 -4.35 20.19 -13.42
C ALA A 38 -3.67 21.32 -14.20
N ASP A 39 -4.27 22.49 -14.19
CA ASP A 39 -3.76 23.73 -14.77
C ASP A 39 -4.21 24.90 -13.89
N LYS A 40 -3.30 25.71 -13.35
CA LYS A 40 -3.68 26.79 -12.42
C LYS A 40 -4.62 27.82 -13.06
N SER A 41 -4.65 27.93 -14.39
CA SER A 41 -5.57 28.80 -15.12
C SER A 41 -6.94 28.18 -15.41
N LYS A 42 -7.07 26.85 -15.35
CA LYS A 42 -8.30 26.12 -15.71
C LYS A 42 -8.87 25.29 -14.56
N GLY A 43 -8.16 25.21 -13.45
CA GLY A 43 -8.49 24.34 -12.32
C GLY A 43 -8.01 22.91 -12.53
N ILE A 44 -8.61 21.99 -11.78
CA ILE A 44 -8.28 20.57 -11.75
C ILE A 44 -9.47 19.79 -12.31
N LYS A 45 -9.20 18.88 -13.26
CA LYS A 45 -10.21 18.02 -13.85
C LYS A 45 -9.83 16.55 -13.65
N THR A 46 -10.80 15.73 -13.25
CA THR A 46 -10.63 14.27 -13.22
C THR A 46 -10.47 13.73 -14.65
N GLU A 47 -9.40 12.99 -14.86
CA GLU A 47 -9.12 12.29 -16.12
C GLU A 47 -9.49 10.81 -16.01
N ASN A 48 -9.17 10.17 -14.89
CA ASN A 48 -9.51 8.77 -14.64
C ASN A 48 -9.65 8.49 -13.15
N ASN A 49 -10.41 7.47 -12.80
CA ASN A 49 -10.48 6.94 -11.44
C ASN A 49 -10.65 5.41 -11.50
N THR A 50 -10.01 4.70 -10.58
CA THR A 50 -10.01 3.23 -10.58
C THR A 50 -10.09 2.70 -9.16
N ASN A 51 -10.64 1.50 -8.99
CA ASN A 51 -10.74 0.85 -7.69
C ASN A 51 -9.41 0.23 -7.19
N LEU A 52 -8.28 0.70 -7.71
CA LEU A 52 -6.97 0.20 -7.35
C LEU A 52 -6.53 0.74 -5.98
N ASN A 53 -6.81 0.00 -4.91
CA ASN A 53 -6.42 0.44 -3.56
C ASN A 53 -4.97 0.05 -3.23
N LEU A 54 -4.02 0.90 -3.65
CA LEU A 54 -2.59 0.66 -3.38
C LEU A 54 -2.27 0.69 -1.88
N GLY A 55 -2.92 1.57 -1.11
CA GLY A 55 -2.71 1.68 0.34
C GLY A 55 -3.10 0.42 1.09
N LYS A 56 -4.27 -0.16 0.78
CA LYS A 56 -4.74 -1.44 1.36
C LYS A 56 -3.82 -2.58 0.95
N SER A 57 -3.39 -2.65 -0.31
CA SER A 57 -2.44 -3.66 -0.79
C SER A 57 -1.12 -3.62 -0.05
N TYR A 58 -0.58 -2.42 0.14
CA TYR A 58 0.69 -2.21 0.81
C TYR A 58 0.60 -2.52 2.31
N MET A 59 -0.52 -2.17 2.95
CA MET A 59 -0.83 -2.56 4.33
C MET A 59 -0.91 -4.09 4.49
N MET A 60 -1.61 -4.79 3.58
CA MET A 60 -1.73 -6.24 3.64
C MET A 60 -0.39 -6.94 3.46
N ALA A 61 0.50 -6.41 2.61
CA ALA A 61 1.87 -6.92 2.48
C ALA A 61 2.63 -6.81 3.81
N ALA A 62 2.49 -5.69 4.52
CA ALA A 62 3.14 -5.48 5.81
C ALA A 62 2.61 -6.44 6.88
N LEU A 63 1.29 -6.69 6.91
CA LEU A 63 0.65 -7.64 7.84
C LEU A 63 1.03 -9.10 7.58
N ALA A 64 1.41 -9.45 6.34
CA ALA A 64 1.84 -10.78 5.97
C ALA A 64 3.25 -11.12 6.48
N LEU A 65 4.06 -10.12 6.82
CA LEU A 65 5.46 -10.28 7.24
C LEU A 65 5.57 -10.23 8.77
N PRO A 66 5.89 -11.37 9.44
CA PRO A 66 6.04 -11.43 10.89
C PRO A 66 7.05 -10.42 11.46
N GLU A 67 8.13 -10.17 10.72
CA GLU A 67 9.23 -9.26 11.08
C GLU A 67 8.76 -7.80 11.15
N ILE A 68 7.74 -7.44 10.36
CA ILE A 68 7.19 -6.08 10.31
C ILE A 68 6.04 -5.90 11.29
N ARG A 69 5.16 -6.90 11.40
CA ARG A 69 4.00 -6.82 12.31
C ARG A 69 4.36 -7.03 13.79
N GLY A 70 5.49 -7.69 14.07
CA GLY A 70 5.93 -8.12 15.40
C GLY A 70 5.36 -9.48 15.83
N HIS A 71 6.00 -10.11 16.82
CA HIS A 71 5.49 -11.32 17.47
C HIS A 71 4.37 -10.96 18.45
N GLY A 72 3.15 -10.95 17.91
CA GLY A 72 1.93 -10.65 18.63
C GLY A 72 1.05 -9.86 17.70
N ILE A 73 -0.24 -10.14 17.69
CA ILE A 73 -1.23 -9.22 17.15
C ILE A 73 -1.73 -8.43 18.37
N PRO A 74 -0.99 -7.45 18.95
CA PRO A 74 -1.63 -6.56 19.89
C PRO A 74 -2.50 -5.62 19.06
N ASP A 75 -3.78 -5.94 19.01
CA ASP A 75 -4.81 -4.92 18.90
C ASP A 75 -4.92 -4.16 17.58
N CYS A 76 -4.42 -4.70 16.47
CA CYS A 76 -4.78 -4.22 15.13
C CYS A 76 -6.32 -4.15 14.93
N GLN A 77 -7.04 -5.03 15.64
CA GLN A 77 -8.51 -5.09 15.62
C GLN A 77 -9.19 -4.16 16.64
N LYS A 78 -8.59 -3.78 17.79
CA LYS A 78 -9.25 -2.91 18.78
C LYS A 78 -8.66 -1.49 18.89
N LYS A 79 -7.46 -1.24 18.36
CA LYS A 79 -6.81 0.08 18.28
C LYS A 79 -6.30 0.34 16.86
N ARG A 80 -7.21 0.85 16.03
CA ARG A 80 -6.95 1.33 14.65
C ARG A 80 -5.68 2.18 14.42
N PRO A 81 -5.18 3.03 15.35
CA PRO A 81 -4.04 3.90 15.02
C PRO A 81 -2.68 3.19 14.90
N LEU A 82 -2.48 1.99 15.49
CA LEU A 82 -1.17 1.33 15.47
C LEU A 82 -0.83 0.73 14.10
N CYS A 83 -1.83 0.23 13.36
CA CYS A 83 -1.61 -0.40 12.05
C CYS A 83 -1.14 0.59 10.98
N ALA A 84 -1.50 1.87 11.10
CA ALA A 84 -1.14 2.89 10.10
C ALA A 84 0.38 3.07 9.93
N SER A 85 1.18 2.63 10.92
CA SER A 85 2.65 2.67 10.88
C SER A 85 3.29 1.50 10.13
N LEU A 86 2.59 0.37 9.95
CA LEU A 86 3.13 -0.83 9.31
C LEU A 86 3.58 -0.60 7.86
N PRO A 87 2.88 0.19 7.03
CA PRO A 87 3.39 0.63 5.72
C PRO A 87 4.78 1.25 5.79
N ALA A 88 5.03 2.12 6.77
CA ALA A 88 6.33 2.77 6.92
C ALA A 88 7.42 1.75 7.30
N SER A 89 7.09 0.81 8.21
CA SER A 89 8.00 -0.29 8.56
C SER A 89 8.30 -1.19 7.36
N LEU A 90 7.31 -1.50 6.51
CA LEU A 90 7.53 -2.23 5.26
C LEU A 90 8.42 -1.45 4.29
N MET A 91 8.23 -0.14 4.18
CA MET A 91 9.08 0.71 3.35
C MET A 91 10.53 0.65 3.84
N ALA A 92 10.76 0.79 5.15
CA ALA A 92 12.09 0.69 5.74
C ALA A 92 12.70 -0.71 5.50
N PHE A 93 11.92 -1.77 5.74
CA PHE A 93 12.37 -3.15 5.55
C PHE A 93 12.76 -3.44 4.10
N SER A 94 12.05 -2.83 3.13
CA SER A 94 12.34 -3.02 1.71
C SER A 94 13.73 -2.53 1.28
N SER A 95 14.37 -1.66 2.08
CA SER A 95 15.74 -1.19 1.83
C SER A 95 16.82 -2.25 2.04
N PHE A 96 16.53 -3.34 2.77
CA PHE A 96 17.49 -4.42 3.05
C PHE A 96 17.47 -5.56 2.01
N GLY A 97 16.49 -5.56 1.10
CA GLY A 97 16.26 -6.66 0.17
C GLY A 97 16.58 -6.31 -1.29
N ILE A 98 16.92 -7.33 -2.08
CA ILE A 98 16.99 -7.22 -3.55
C ILE A 98 15.67 -7.81 -4.12
N PRO A 99 14.88 -7.04 -4.89
CA PRO A 99 13.63 -7.55 -5.47
C PRO A 99 13.85 -8.72 -6.45
N THR A 100 13.31 -9.90 -6.11
CA THR A 100 13.34 -11.09 -6.97
C THR A 100 12.10 -11.18 -7.87
N SER A 101 12.12 -12.05 -8.87
CA SER A 101 10.94 -12.37 -9.68
C SER A 101 9.80 -12.95 -8.84
N GLN A 102 10.11 -13.74 -7.81
CA GLN A 102 9.14 -14.32 -6.89
C GLN A 102 8.45 -13.23 -6.05
N HIS A 103 9.20 -12.25 -5.53
CA HIS A 103 8.62 -11.08 -4.84
C HIS A 103 7.62 -10.33 -5.74
N ARG A 104 7.98 -10.12 -7.01
CA ARG A 104 7.09 -9.45 -7.98
C ARG A 104 5.81 -10.24 -8.24
N GLN A 105 5.90 -11.57 -8.37
CA GLN A 105 4.72 -12.42 -8.58
C GLN A 105 3.79 -12.38 -7.36
N LEU A 106 4.34 -12.47 -6.15
CA LEU A 106 3.56 -12.43 -4.91
C LEU A 106 2.85 -11.08 -4.74
N LEU A 107 3.59 -9.97 -4.91
CA LEU A 107 2.99 -8.64 -4.88
C LEU A 107 1.92 -8.50 -5.96
N SER A 108 2.17 -8.93 -7.19
CA SER A 108 1.15 -8.86 -8.25
C SER A 108 -0.13 -9.63 -7.90
N LYS A 109 -0.04 -10.78 -7.21
CA LYS A 109 -1.22 -11.51 -6.73
C LYS A 109 -1.96 -10.72 -5.66
N LEU A 110 -1.22 -10.15 -4.71
CA LEU A 110 -1.79 -9.33 -3.63
C LEU A 110 -2.53 -8.09 -4.16
N PHE A 111 -1.91 -7.34 -5.06
CA PHE A 111 -2.49 -6.13 -5.65
C PHE A 111 -3.70 -6.43 -6.55
N ARG A 112 -3.75 -7.61 -7.21
CA ARG A 112 -4.95 -8.05 -7.95
C ARG A 112 -6.09 -8.41 -7.00
N TYR A 113 -5.78 -9.06 -5.89
CA TYR A 113 -6.78 -9.46 -4.89
C TYR A 113 -7.45 -8.27 -4.21
N THR A 114 -6.68 -7.26 -3.82
CA THR A 114 -7.22 -6.03 -3.22
C THR A 114 -8.02 -5.18 -4.20
N ALA A 115 -7.71 -5.27 -5.49
CA ALA A 115 -8.48 -4.62 -6.55
C ALA A 115 -9.80 -5.34 -6.90
N SER A 116 -9.97 -6.62 -6.51
CA SER A 116 -11.12 -7.44 -6.89
C SER A 116 -12.27 -7.47 -5.88
N GLU A 117 -12.27 -6.60 -4.86
CA GLU A 117 -13.30 -6.52 -3.80
C GLU A 117 -13.82 -7.86 -3.29
N ASN A 118 -13.11 -8.47 -2.34
CA ASN A 118 -13.74 -9.38 -1.38
C ASN A 118 -13.26 -9.01 0.02
N GLU A 119 -14.15 -8.50 0.86
CA GLU A 119 -13.89 -8.06 2.24
C GLU A 119 -13.55 -9.20 3.21
N ASN A 120 -13.40 -10.43 2.72
CA ASN A 120 -13.10 -11.61 3.53
C ASN A 120 -11.59 -11.78 3.75
N VAL A 121 -11.07 -10.99 4.70
CA VAL A 121 -9.69 -11.05 5.23
C VAL A 121 -9.30 -12.45 5.78
N THR A 122 -10.28 -13.33 6.01
CA THR A 122 -10.10 -14.65 6.63
C THR A 122 -9.28 -15.63 5.79
N LEU A 123 -9.27 -15.50 4.46
CA LEU A 123 -8.63 -16.47 3.55
C LEU A 123 -7.09 -16.33 3.44
N TYR A 124 -6.49 -15.27 3.98
CA TYR A 124 -5.03 -15.05 3.87
C TYR A 124 -4.19 -15.81 4.90
N LYS A 125 -4.82 -16.38 5.93
CA LYS A 125 -4.09 -17.11 6.98
C LYS A 125 -3.51 -18.44 6.48
N GLU A 126 -4.15 -19.07 5.51
CA GLU A 126 -3.84 -20.45 5.10
C GLU A 126 -3.00 -20.49 3.81
N ASP A 127 -3.40 -19.83 2.72
CA ASP A 127 -2.72 -20.00 1.42
C ASP A 127 -1.51 -19.09 1.18
N VAL A 128 -1.55 -17.83 1.64
CA VAL A 128 -0.46 -16.86 1.42
C VAL A 128 0.46 -16.78 2.62
N GLY A 129 -0.07 -17.01 3.83
CA GLY A 129 0.74 -17.19 5.04
C GLY A 129 1.83 -18.25 4.85
N GLU A 130 1.49 -19.44 4.34
CA GLU A 130 2.48 -20.49 4.07
C GLU A 130 3.46 -20.12 2.95
N GLN A 131 3.01 -19.48 1.87
CA GLN A 131 3.90 -19.11 0.75
C GLN A 131 4.86 -17.96 1.09
N VAL A 132 4.44 -17.03 1.95
CA VAL A 132 5.28 -15.93 2.46
C VAL A 132 6.18 -16.42 3.60
N LEU A 133 5.74 -17.33 4.46
CA LEU A 133 6.59 -17.96 5.48
C LEU A 133 7.67 -18.87 4.87
N ARG A 134 7.40 -19.47 3.69
CA ARG A 134 8.41 -20.22 2.92
C ARG A 134 9.38 -19.34 2.13
N LEU A 135 9.12 -18.03 2.01
CA LEU A 135 10.12 -17.03 1.60
C LEU A 135 11.05 -16.69 2.78
N GLN A 136 11.40 -17.68 3.60
CA GLN A 136 12.61 -17.59 4.41
C GLN A 136 13.74 -17.40 3.39
N LEU A 137 14.33 -16.22 3.44
CA LEU A 137 15.17 -15.64 2.41
C LEU A 137 16.37 -16.56 2.15
N ASP A 138 16.31 -17.36 1.09
CA ASP A 138 17.47 -18.06 0.54
C ASP A 138 18.55 -17.00 0.29
N GLY A 139 19.55 -16.94 1.19
CA GLY A 139 20.69 -16.03 1.11
C GLY A 139 20.76 -14.90 2.14
N GLN A 140 19.86 -14.80 3.12
CA GLN A 140 20.13 -13.97 4.30
C GLN A 140 20.64 -14.84 5.44
N GLU A 141 21.96 -14.81 5.68
CA GLU A 141 22.49 -15.23 6.97
C GLU A 141 21.86 -14.33 8.05
N GLN A 142 21.17 -14.97 8.98
CA GLN A 142 20.59 -14.36 10.16
C GLN A 142 21.73 -13.72 10.97
N LYS A 143 22.01 -12.44 10.72
CA LYS A 143 22.80 -11.65 11.67
C LYS A 143 21.84 -11.25 12.76
N ASP A 144 21.99 -11.91 13.91
CA ASP A 144 21.28 -11.58 15.14
C ASP A 144 21.41 -10.08 15.41
N PHE A 145 20.29 -9.36 15.30
CA PHE A 145 20.18 -8.02 15.86
C PHE A 145 19.89 -8.20 17.35
N ALA A 146 20.96 -8.15 18.14
CA ALA A 146 20.95 -8.07 19.60
C ALA A 146 20.28 -6.79 20.11
#